data_AF-A0A8J6CF88-F1
#
_entry.id   AF-A0A8J6CF88-F1
#
_cell.length_a   1.000
_cell.length_b   1.000
_cell.length_c   1.000
_cell.angle_alpha   90.00
_cell.angle_beta   90.00
_cell.angle_gamma   90.00
#
_symmetry.space_group_name_H-M   'P 1'
#
loop_
_entity.id
_entity.type
_entity.pdbx_description
1 polymer ?
#
loop_
_entity_poly.entity_id
_entity_poly.type
_entity_poly.pdbx_seq_one_letter_code
_entity_poly.pdbx_strand_id
1 'polypeptide(L)'
;MRLLLACVLLACVRRSTGWVTKTIGSSKFPMRWSVPESNEDAAGLGAGISWAIADDFGEKMVPLFKENDFRLGYDFVTAESLNDALQRAMFQWASNHKYLNFFNVSDKCTAAEGKDCAVAELYIHAGAGGEEFQWAPVKVFQTFNSTSGARVRTTAGESIDARAIVKSEVKFFTDHPVEAPDFRLGRQCFYLDETFCEPFHREQRKYDLKLMVEVVCFVIWAIAFLMAVKRLLEYVVGYCQKGWEGVKMIMRVHASHILYSYFTMLMLIFPPAFYWVALYPCFLCVSFESIATGAIGQVLGFEYNDAPDVTNYKSTERMSADVCKKPHEYIAESSADTASVVRTPSNFAANYCLTGSDLDGLYHLYPLCSGARVIPGCLRSKTNLGFLRVGLAFGLPFVVTSLVIFVGVAVLRRVEKRASEDVKKRLAVNAFATSSPVKVPKRRQSLGGKILSRFSGRSSSRAGLPRKPSDARPHSVSSSTMAQQPAHAPAEADYDNLVARRV
;
A
#
# COMPACT_ATOMS: atom_id res chain seq x y z
N MET A 1 -22.19 7.85 -20.79
CA MET A 1 -22.36 7.06 -22.03
C MET A 1 -21.26 7.29 -23.09
N ARG A 2 -20.70 8.50 -23.25
CA ARG A 2 -19.56 8.73 -24.18
C ARG A 2 -18.21 8.12 -23.73
N LEU A 3 -18.08 7.67 -22.48
CA LEU A 3 -16.87 7.00 -21.97
C LEU A 3 -16.78 5.49 -22.32
N LEU A 4 -17.92 4.81 -22.57
CA LEU A 4 -17.92 3.36 -22.81
C LEU A 4 -17.58 2.98 -24.26
N LEU A 5 -17.71 3.91 -25.21
CA LEU A 5 -17.35 3.68 -26.62
C LEU A 5 -15.86 3.92 -26.92
N ALA A 6 -15.13 4.61 -26.02
CA ALA A 6 -13.69 4.86 -26.19
C ALA A 6 -12.81 3.67 -25.78
N CYS A 7 -13.35 2.73 -24.99
CA CYS A 7 -12.58 1.59 -24.47
C CYS A 7 -12.39 0.44 -25.46
N VAL A 8 -13.14 0.40 -26.58
CA VAL A 8 -13.08 -0.75 -27.52
C VAL A 8 -12.25 -0.43 -28.79
N LEU A 9 -11.92 0.83 -29.06
CA LEU A 9 -11.22 1.23 -30.29
C LEU A 9 -9.71 1.53 -30.13
N LEU A 10 -9.13 1.37 -28.93
CA LEU A 10 -7.70 1.60 -28.68
C LEU A 10 -6.85 0.33 -28.56
N ALA A 11 -7.41 -0.84 -28.90
CA ALA A 11 -6.66 -2.10 -29.01
C ALA A 11 -5.87 -2.22 -30.35
N CYS A 12 -5.35 -1.11 -30.87
CA CYS A 12 -4.39 -1.13 -31.98
C CYS A 12 -2.97 -1.08 -31.40
N VAL A 13 -2.39 -2.28 -31.30
CA VAL A 13 -1.01 -2.58 -30.94
C VAL A 13 -0.05 -1.71 -31.77
N ARG A 14 0.46 -0.63 -31.16
CA ARG A 14 1.57 0.14 -31.71
C ARG A 14 2.86 -0.40 -31.09
N ARG A 15 3.56 -1.26 -31.83
CA ARG A 15 4.94 -1.67 -31.52
C ARG A 15 5.80 -0.41 -31.44
N SER A 16 6.22 -0.01 -30.24
CA SER A 16 7.21 1.04 -30.06
C SER A 16 8.57 0.49 -30.50
N THR A 17 9.16 1.12 -31.51
CA THR A 17 10.57 0.92 -31.88
C THR A 17 11.44 1.42 -30.73
N GLY A 18 12.15 0.49 -30.08
CA GLY A 18 13.05 0.79 -28.97
C GLY A 18 14.20 1.68 -29.44
N TRP A 19 14.44 2.76 -28.69
CA TRP A 19 15.64 3.58 -28.84
C TRP A 19 16.78 2.88 -28.11
N VAL A 20 17.83 2.54 -28.86
CA VAL A 20 19.06 1.98 -28.29
C VAL A 20 19.88 3.15 -27.75
N THR A 21 19.81 3.36 -26.43
CA THR A 21 20.77 4.21 -25.72
C THR A 21 22.13 3.53 -25.73
N LYS A 22 23.11 4.19 -26.35
CA LYS A 22 24.49 3.71 -26.42
C LYS A 22 25.08 3.76 -25.02
N THR A 23 25.14 2.60 -24.36
CA THR A 23 25.83 2.41 -23.08
C THR A 23 27.28 2.86 -23.24
N ILE A 24 27.70 3.81 -22.41
CA ILE A 24 29.11 4.11 -22.20
C ILE A 24 29.75 2.78 -21.81
N GLY A 25 30.67 2.28 -22.63
CA GLY A 25 31.16 0.90 -22.59
C GLY A 25 31.49 0.48 -21.16
N SER A 26 30.99 -0.69 -20.76
CA SER A 26 31.18 -1.22 -19.40
C SER A 26 32.64 -1.04 -19.02
N SER A 27 32.85 -0.19 -18.03
CA SER A 27 34.15 -0.07 -17.41
C SER A 27 34.45 -1.46 -16.88
N LYS A 28 35.48 -2.13 -17.40
CA LYS A 28 35.91 -3.47 -16.94
C LYS A 28 36.18 -3.56 -15.43
N PHE A 29 36.20 -2.41 -14.75
CA PHE A 29 36.53 -2.29 -13.35
C PHE A 29 35.27 -2.00 -12.52
N PRO A 30 34.97 -2.83 -11.51
CA PRO A 30 33.90 -2.54 -10.57
C PRO A 30 34.21 -1.26 -9.78
N MET A 31 33.15 -0.53 -9.46
CA MET A 31 33.20 0.67 -8.61
C MET A 31 32.95 0.24 -7.17
N ARG A 32 33.73 0.77 -6.21
CA ARG A 32 33.53 0.44 -4.79
C ARG A 32 34.14 1.48 -3.86
N TRP A 33 33.69 1.49 -2.62
CA TRP A 33 34.38 2.20 -1.53
C TRP A 33 35.64 1.43 -1.12
N SER A 34 36.73 2.16 -0.86
CA SER A 34 38.00 1.58 -0.43
C SER A 34 38.07 1.41 1.08
N VAL A 35 38.76 0.36 1.53
CA VAL A 35 39.29 0.31 2.90
C VAL A 35 40.60 1.09 2.93
N PRO A 36 40.81 2.01 3.89
CA PRO A 36 42.05 2.77 3.96
C PRO A 36 43.26 1.87 4.26
N GLU A 37 44.46 2.35 3.91
CA GLU A 37 45.71 1.61 4.17
C GLU A 37 46.10 1.64 5.65
N SER A 38 45.88 2.78 6.30
CA SER A 38 46.15 3.03 7.72
C SER A 38 44.87 3.04 8.53
N ASN A 39 44.94 2.58 9.78
CA ASN A 39 43.83 2.67 10.74
C ASN A 39 43.55 4.12 11.20
N GLU A 40 44.45 5.06 10.90
CA GLU A 40 44.28 6.49 11.21
C GLU A 40 43.46 7.23 10.15
N ASP A 41 43.33 6.67 8.95
CA ASP A 41 42.54 7.25 7.87
C ASP A 41 41.08 6.80 8.02
N ALA A 42 40.19 7.78 8.15
CA ALA A 42 38.77 7.56 8.34
C ALA A 42 38.00 7.46 7.01
N ALA A 43 38.65 7.71 5.86
CA ALA A 43 37.98 7.76 4.56
C ALA A 43 37.36 6.43 4.14
N GLY A 44 36.26 6.51 3.39
CA GLY A 44 35.55 5.36 2.83
C GLY A 44 35.03 4.42 3.91
N LEU A 45 35.52 3.18 3.92
CA LEU A 45 35.04 2.17 4.88
C LEU A 45 35.75 2.20 6.24
N GLY A 46 36.79 3.03 6.41
CA GLY A 46 37.65 3.04 7.60
C GLY A 46 36.96 3.50 8.89
N ALA A 47 36.14 4.54 8.79
CA ALA A 47 35.21 4.93 9.85
C ALA A 47 33.75 4.63 9.48
N GLY A 48 33.50 4.23 8.23
CA GLY A 48 32.19 4.10 7.59
C GLY A 48 31.76 5.39 6.88
N ILE A 49 30.72 5.30 6.07
CA ILE A 49 30.37 6.33 5.09
C ILE A 49 29.60 7.46 5.78
N SER A 50 30.17 8.66 5.81
CA SER A 50 29.47 9.85 6.32
C SER A 50 28.41 10.31 5.33
N TRP A 51 27.22 10.66 5.80
CA TRP A 51 26.12 11.08 4.93
C TRP A 51 25.38 12.29 5.48
N ALA A 52 24.82 13.09 4.57
CA ALA A 52 24.01 14.24 4.90
C ALA A 52 22.81 14.38 3.96
N ILE A 53 21.72 14.94 4.49
CA ILE A 53 20.56 15.37 3.71
C ILE A 53 20.60 16.89 3.59
N ALA A 54 20.24 17.42 2.42
CA ALA A 54 19.98 18.83 2.23
C ALA A 54 18.84 19.33 3.13
N ASP A 55 18.99 20.52 3.72
CA ASP A 55 18.00 21.11 4.64
C ASP A 55 16.61 21.30 3.99
N ASP A 56 16.58 21.57 2.68
CA ASP A 56 15.36 21.76 1.89
C ASP A 56 14.76 20.45 1.33
N PHE A 57 15.35 19.29 1.65
CA PHE A 57 14.90 18.00 1.14
C PHE A 57 13.47 17.69 1.57
N GLY A 58 13.17 17.89 2.85
CA GLY A 58 11.83 17.65 3.40
C GLY A 58 10.77 18.53 2.74
N GLU A 59 11.04 19.84 2.64
CA GLU A 59 10.13 20.80 2.01
C GLU A 59 9.79 20.44 0.56
N LYS A 60 10.79 19.96 -0.20
CA LYS A 60 10.63 19.59 -1.60
C LYS A 60 9.99 18.22 -1.80
N MET A 61 10.28 17.25 -0.94
CA MET A 61 9.83 15.86 -1.12
C MET A 61 8.46 15.59 -0.52
N VAL A 62 8.14 16.15 0.66
CA VAL A 62 6.87 15.93 1.38
C VAL A 62 5.63 16.18 0.51
N PRO A 63 5.56 17.22 -0.34
CA PRO A 63 4.41 17.45 -1.22
C PRO A 63 4.21 16.40 -2.33
N LEU A 64 5.19 15.53 -2.57
CA LEU A 64 5.12 14.47 -3.59
C LEU A 64 4.47 13.19 -3.06
N PHE A 65 4.21 13.10 -1.76
CA PHE A 65 3.61 11.92 -1.12
C PHE A 65 2.08 11.97 -1.18
N LYS A 66 1.48 10.93 -1.75
CA LYS A 66 0.01 10.83 -1.89
C LYS A 66 -0.70 10.59 -0.57
N GLU A 67 0.01 10.25 0.49
CA GLU A 67 -0.53 10.20 1.84
C GLU A 67 -0.96 11.57 2.34
N ASN A 68 -0.22 12.63 1.99
CA ASN A 68 -0.49 13.99 2.46
C ASN A 68 -1.59 14.73 1.69
N ASP A 69 -2.03 14.20 0.55
CA ASP A 69 -3.20 14.74 -0.20
C ASP A 69 -4.52 14.64 0.60
N PHE A 70 -4.50 14.00 1.78
CA PHE A 70 -5.66 13.85 2.65
C PHE A 70 -6.01 15.16 3.36
N ARG A 71 -7.11 15.80 2.92
CA ARG A 71 -7.57 17.15 3.32
C ARG A 71 -8.01 17.34 4.79
N LEU A 72 -7.63 16.47 5.72
CA LEU A 72 -7.93 16.66 7.15
C LEU A 72 -6.92 17.55 7.89
N GLY A 73 -5.97 18.17 7.17
CA GLY A 73 -4.98 19.07 7.76
C GLY A 73 -3.93 18.35 8.61
N TYR A 74 -3.67 17.08 8.30
CA TYR A 74 -2.64 16.27 8.95
C TYR A 74 -1.70 15.71 7.90
N ASP A 75 -0.41 15.96 8.07
CA ASP A 75 0.64 15.38 7.24
C ASP A 75 1.04 14.02 7.82
N PHE A 76 0.77 12.95 7.07
CA PHE A 76 1.18 11.60 7.45
C PHE A 76 2.67 11.38 7.23
N VAL A 77 3.25 12.10 6.27
CA VAL A 77 4.67 12.07 5.92
C VAL A 77 5.27 13.42 6.27
N THR A 78 6.22 13.42 7.18
CA THR A 78 6.99 14.59 7.63
C THR A 78 8.44 14.50 7.13
N ALA A 79 9.19 15.60 7.18
CA ALA A 79 10.62 15.59 6.86
C ALA A 79 11.42 14.58 7.71
N GLU A 80 11.07 14.48 9.00
CA GLU A 80 11.65 13.51 9.94
C GLU A 80 11.39 12.06 9.48
N SER A 81 10.16 11.74 9.08
CA SER A 81 9.83 10.39 8.60
C SER A 81 10.58 10.00 7.31
N LEU A 82 10.94 10.99 6.47
CA LEU A 82 11.78 10.76 5.29
C LEU A 82 13.24 10.52 5.67
N ASN A 83 13.77 11.26 6.65
CA ASN A 83 15.08 11.02 7.23
C ASN A 83 15.18 9.61 7.83
N ASP A 84 14.17 9.20 8.61
CA ASP A 84 14.11 7.86 9.18
C ASP A 84 14.05 6.77 8.10
N ALA A 85 13.32 7.01 7.01
CA ALA A 85 13.26 6.09 5.87
C ALA A 85 14.61 5.94 5.15
N LEU A 86 15.33 7.05 4.95
CA LEU A 86 16.69 7.03 4.40
C LEU A 86 17.66 6.30 5.33
N GLN A 87 17.58 6.57 6.64
CA GLN A 87 18.39 5.87 7.64
C GLN A 87 18.11 4.37 7.66
N ARG A 88 16.84 3.96 7.57
CA ARG A 88 16.47 2.53 7.43
C ARG A 88 17.02 1.92 6.15
N ALA A 89 16.95 2.62 5.02
CA ALA A 89 17.53 2.17 3.74
C ALA A 89 19.05 1.91 3.86
N MET A 90 19.79 2.80 4.54
CA MET A 90 21.22 2.60 4.82
C MET A 90 21.46 1.44 5.78
N PHE A 91 20.66 1.35 6.85
CA PHE A 91 20.77 0.28 7.84
C PHE A 91 20.47 -1.10 7.23
N GLN A 92 19.59 -1.17 6.23
CA GLN A 92 19.28 -2.40 5.49
C GLN A 92 20.56 -2.99 4.84
N TRP A 93 21.46 -2.17 4.33
CA TRP A 93 22.77 -2.61 3.83
C TRP A 93 23.78 -2.89 4.96
N ALA A 94 23.92 -1.95 5.91
CA ALA A 94 24.88 -2.07 7.02
C ALA A 94 24.64 -3.30 7.92
N SER A 95 23.38 -3.62 8.21
CA SER A 95 23.02 -4.77 9.04
C SER A 95 23.39 -6.13 8.42
N ASN A 96 23.62 -6.15 7.10
CA ASN A 96 24.00 -7.33 6.35
C ASN A 96 25.51 -7.43 6.07
N HIS A 97 26.30 -6.43 6.48
CA HIS A 97 27.75 -6.43 6.25
C HIS A 97 28.54 -5.76 7.39
N LYS A 98 29.45 -6.50 8.03
CA LYS A 98 30.16 -6.08 9.25
C LYS A 98 30.94 -4.75 9.12
N TYR A 99 31.54 -4.49 7.96
CA TYR A 99 32.37 -3.31 7.73
C TYR A 99 31.62 -2.14 7.08
N LEU A 100 30.34 -2.31 6.74
CA LEU A 100 29.53 -1.21 6.21
C LEU A 100 28.81 -0.54 7.36
N ASN A 101 29.10 0.74 7.57
CA ASN A 101 28.43 1.59 8.54
C ASN A 101 28.15 2.94 7.88
N PHE A 102 27.11 3.62 8.33
CA PHE A 102 26.72 4.94 7.83
C PHE A 102 26.52 5.89 9.02
N PHE A 103 27.04 7.11 8.94
CA PHE A 103 26.97 8.09 10.02
C PHE A 103 26.37 9.40 9.54
N ASN A 104 25.28 9.82 10.18
CA ASN A 104 24.60 11.05 9.82
C ASN A 104 25.43 12.25 10.30
N VAL A 105 25.80 13.13 9.37
CA VAL A 105 26.50 14.39 9.60
C VAL A 105 25.71 15.59 9.12
N SER A 106 24.39 15.44 8.89
CA SER A 106 23.51 16.51 8.38
C SER A 106 23.58 17.78 9.24
N ASP A 107 23.64 17.65 10.57
CA ASP A 107 23.75 18.79 11.48
C ASP A 107 25.00 19.65 11.23
N LYS A 108 26.09 19.04 10.72
CA LYS A 108 27.34 19.74 10.39
C LYS A 108 27.31 20.43 9.02
N CYS A 109 26.32 20.09 8.19
CA CYS A 109 26.18 20.60 6.83
C CYS A 109 25.33 21.88 6.74
N THR A 110 24.46 22.13 7.73
CA THR A 110 23.55 23.29 7.81
C THR A 110 24.24 24.65 7.75
N ALA A 111 25.53 24.72 8.09
CA ALA A 111 26.30 25.96 8.15
C ALA A 111 27.07 26.31 6.87
N ALA A 112 27.15 25.41 5.88
CA ALA A 112 27.88 25.64 4.64
C ALA A 112 26.93 26.16 3.55
N GLU A 113 27.15 27.38 3.05
CA GLU A 113 26.32 28.08 2.05
C GLU A 113 26.36 27.45 0.63
N GLY A 114 26.19 26.13 0.50
CA GLY A 114 26.22 25.47 -0.80
C GLY A 114 25.69 24.04 -0.80
N LYS A 115 25.36 23.56 -2.01
CA LYS A 115 24.91 22.19 -2.32
C LYS A 115 25.99 21.11 -2.11
N ASP A 116 27.07 21.46 -1.42
CA ASP A 116 28.24 20.61 -1.26
C ASP A 116 28.70 20.63 0.20
N CYS A 117 28.27 19.62 0.96
CA CYS A 117 28.78 19.39 2.29
C CYS A 117 30.11 18.65 2.23
N ALA A 118 31.22 19.36 2.46
CA ALA A 118 32.57 18.80 2.37
C ALA A 118 32.85 17.66 3.37
N VAL A 119 32.11 17.61 4.49
CA VAL A 119 32.26 16.55 5.50
C VAL A 119 31.43 15.30 5.19
N ALA A 120 30.53 15.36 4.20
CA ALA A 120 29.68 14.25 3.80
C ALA A 120 30.26 13.55 2.56
N GLU A 121 30.53 12.26 2.68
CA GLU A 121 30.90 11.40 1.56
C GLU A 121 29.68 11.04 0.70
N LEU A 122 28.50 10.99 1.30
CA LEU A 122 27.21 10.79 0.65
C LEU A 122 26.30 12.00 0.89
N TYR A 123 25.97 12.73 -0.17
CA TYR A 123 25.06 13.88 -0.09
C TYR A 123 23.71 13.56 -0.76
N ILE A 124 22.61 13.73 -0.02
CA ILE A 124 21.25 13.41 -0.48
C ILE A 124 20.46 14.70 -0.62
N HIS A 125 19.88 14.96 -1.79
CA HIS A 125 19.06 16.15 -2.01
C HIS A 125 17.93 15.91 -3.00
N ALA A 126 17.05 16.90 -3.09
CA ALA A 126 15.91 16.91 -3.99
C ALA A 126 16.04 18.06 -5.00
N GLY A 127 15.72 17.79 -6.26
CA GLY A 127 15.67 18.85 -7.26
C GLY A 127 15.07 18.44 -8.60
N ALA A 128 14.84 19.44 -9.45
CA ALA A 128 14.26 19.25 -10.77
C ALA A 128 15.03 18.23 -11.63
N GLY A 129 14.30 17.45 -12.41
CA GLY A 129 14.85 16.60 -13.45
C GLY A 129 15.47 17.45 -14.56
N GLY A 130 16.70 17.14 -14.96
CA GLY A 130 17.24 17.65 -16.23
C GLY A 130 16.62 16.91 -17.41
N GLU A 131 16.70 17.49 -18.62
CA GLU A 131 16.13 16.92 -19.85
C GLU A 131 16.62 15.49 -20.16
N GLU A 132 17.80 15.13 -19.65
CA GLU A 132 18.48 13.86 -19.91
C GLU A 132 17.95 12.68 -19.05
N PHE A 133 17.17 12.92 -17.99
CA PHE A 133 16.84 11.90 -16.98
C PHE A 133 15.33 11.69 -16.80
N GLN A 134 14.62 11.41 -17.89
CA GLN A 134 13.17 11.57 -17.94
C GLN A 134 12.33 10.53 -17.17
N TRP A 135 12.91 9.41 -16.73
CA TRP A 135 12.10 8.26 -16.29
C TRP A 135 12.51 7.62 -14.95
N ALA A 136 13.64 7.99 -14.35
CA ALA A 136 14.04 7.48 -13.03
C ALA A 136 13.61 8.44 -11.90
N PRO A 137 13.02 7.96 -10.79
CA PRO A 137 12.63 8.81 -9.65
C PRO A 137 13.81 9.26 -8.79
N VAL A 138 14.95 8.58 -8.91
CA VAL A 138 16.20 8.88 -8.21
C VAL A 138 17.37 8.68 -9.16
N LYS A 139 18.45 9.43 -8.93
CA LYS A 139 19.73 9.20 -9.60
C LYS A 139 20.88 9.30 -8.62
N VAL A 140 21.86 8.43 -8.82
CA VAL A 140 23.13 8.47 -8.08
C VAL A 140 24.23 8.99 -8.99
N PHE A 141 24.97 9.98 -8.51
CA PHE A 141 26.20 10.48 -9.13
C PHE A 141 27.36 10.07 -8.24
N GLN A 142 28.43 9.57 -8.86
CA GLN A 142 29.61 9.12 -8.13
C GLN A 142 30.85 9.83 -8.67
N THR A 143 31.67 10.32 -7.75
CA THR A 143 32.98 10.87 -8.05
C THR A 143 34.02 9.84 -7.66
N PHE A 144 34.96 9.59 -8.58
CA PHE A 144 36.02 8.61 -8.42
C PHE A 144 37.38 9.29 -8.34
N ASN A 145 38.33 8.65 -7.68
CA ASN A 145 39.71 9.08 -7.78
C ASN A 145 40.24 8.83 -9.20
N SER A 146 40.74 9.87 -9.87
CA SER A 146 41.01 9.91 -11.32
C SER A 146 42.24 9.11 -11.76
N THR A 147 43.04 8.58 -10.83
CA THR A 147 44.23 7.79 -11.18
C THR A 147 43.80 6.42 -11.70
N SER A 148 43.68 6.31 -13.04
CA SER A 148 43.51 5.04 -13.73
C SER A 148 44.57 4.03 -13.27
N GLY A 149 44.14 2.89 -12.72
CA GLY A 149 45.04 1.85 -12.19
C GLY A 149 45.36 1.95 -10.69
N ALA A 150 44.67 2.81 -9.94
CA ALA A 150 44.74 2.75 -8.48
C ALA A 150 44.24 1.39 -7.98
N ARG A 151 45.08 0.68 -7.23
CA ARG A 151 44.67 -0.56 -6.56
C ARG A 151 43.86 -0.20 -5.32
N VAL A 152 42.62 -0.64 -5.28
CA VAL A 152 41.72 -0.44 -4.14
C VAL A 152 41.84 -1.62 -3.19
N ARG A 153 42.04 -1.34 -1.91
CA ARG A 153 42.05 -2.38 -0.87
C ARG A 153 40.61 -2.79 -0.52
N THR A 154 40.35 -4.09 -0.55
CA THR A 154 39.08 -4.71 -0.18
C THR A 154 38.96 -4.92 1.32
N THR A 155 37.76 -5.26 1.78
CA THR A 155 37.47 -5.70 3.16
C THR A 155 38.12 -7.04 3.54
N ALA A 156 38.59 -7.80 2.55
CA ALA A 156 39.44 -8.99 2.76
C ALA A 156 40.94 -8.63 2.89
N GLY A 157 41.29 -7.36 2.72
CA GLY A 157 42.67 -6.86 2.78
C GLY A 157 43.44 -6.96 1.48
N GLU A 158 42.83 -7.47 0.40
CA GLU A 158 43.47 -7.59 -0.91
C GLU A 158 43.36 -6.31 -1.74
N SER A 159 44.39 -6.01 -2.52
CA SER A 159 44.44 -4.85 -3.42
C SER A 159 44.10 -5.27 -4.84
N ILE A 160 43.06 -4.69 -5.43
CA ILE A 160 42.57 -5.04 -6.77
C ILE A 160 42.34 -3.81 -7.63
N ASP A 161 42.37 -3.99 -8.95
CA ASP A 161 42.13 -2.91 -9.90
C ASP A 161 40.63 -2.57 -9.88
N ALA A 162 40.30 -1.40 -9.35
CA ALA A 162 38.94 -0.91 -9.22
C ALA A 162 38.93 0.62 -9.21
N ARG A 163 37.76 1.23 -9.43
CA ARG A 163 37.60 2.67 -9.23
C ARG A 163 37.14 2.92 -7.79
N ALA A 164 37.99 3.59 -7.01
CA ALA A 164 37.63 4.02 -5.66
C ALA A 164 36.59 5.14 -5.74
N ILE A 165 35.42 4.87 -5.17
CA ILE A 165 34.41 5.91 -4.92
C ILE A 165 34.95 6.80 -3.82
N VAL A 166 34.96 8.11 -4.08
CA VAL A 166 35.40 9.13 -3.11
C VAL A 166 34.18 9.87 -2.56
N LYS A 167 33.19 10.12 -3.42
CA LYS A 167 31.99 10.86 -3.07
C LYS A 167 30.81 10.37 -3.88
N SER A 168 29.64 10.34 -3.26
CA SER A 168 28.37 10.04 -3.91
C SER A 168 27.34 11.13 -3.65
N GLU A 169 26.50 11.38 -4.63
CA GLU A 169 25.37 12.30 -4.55
C GLU A 169 24.12 11.54 -4.98
N VAL A 170 23.09 11.54 -4.15
CA VAL A 170 21.78 10.95 -4.46
C VAL A 170 20.80 12.09 -4.66
N LYS A 171 20.29 12.20 -5.87
CA LYS A 171 19.30 13.21 -6.26
C LYS A 171 17.94 12.55 -6.46
N PHE A 172 16.99 12.91 -5.62
CA PHE A 172 15.58 12.59 -5.82
C PHE A 172 14.95 13.67 -6.71
N PHE A 173 14.18 13.25 -7.71
CA PHE A 173 13.57 14.18 -8.63
C PHE A 173 12.21 14.65 -8.10
N THR A 174 11.93 15.95 -8.25
CA THR A 174 10.67 16.55 -7.78
C THR A 174 9.65 16.74 -8.90
N ASP A 175 10.14 16.74 -10.15
CA ASP A 175 9.39 17.16 -11.31
C ASP A 175 9.44 16.05 -12.37
N HIS A 176 8.34 15.87 -13.10
CA HIS A 176 8.38 15.15 -14.37
C HIS A 176 8.56 16.16 -15.52
N PRO A 177 9.39 15.85 -16.54
CA PRO A 177 9.41 16.66 -17.76
C PRO A 177 8.00 16.64 -18.38
N VAL A 178 7.49 17.84 -18.67
CA VAL A 178 6.11 18.14 -19.05
C VAL A 178 5.68 17.50 -20.39
N GLU A 179 6.61 16.90 -21.13
CA GLU A 179 6.41 16.56 -22.55
C GLU A 179 6.17 15.09 -22.87
N ALA A 180 6.07 14.17 -21.90
CA ALA A 180 5.76 12.76 -22.21
C ALA A 180 4.28 12.60 -22.63
N PRO A 181 3.97 12.36 -23.92
CA PRO A 181 2.62 12.51 -24.47
C PRO A 181 1.62 11.41 -24.04
N ASP A 182 2.09 10.32 -23.44
CA ASP A 182 1.27 9.18 -23.01
C ASP A 182 1.10 9.04 -21.49
N PHE A 183 1.74 9.89 -20.68
CA PHE A 183 1.59 9.88 -19.22
C PHE A 183 0.80 11.11 -18.75
N ARG A 184 -0.50 11.14 -19.04
CA ARG A 184 -1.41 12.25 -18.67
C ARG A 184 -1.70 12.38 -17.16
N LEU A 185 -0.88 11.81 -16.28
CA LEU A 185 -1.11 11.79 -14.83
C LEU A 185 0.16 12.16 -14.05
N GLY A 186 0.46 13.46 -14.07
CA GLY A 186 0.97 14.17 -12.89
C GLY A 186 2.44 13.95 -12.51
N ARG A 187 2.88 14.82 -11.61
CA ARG A 187 4.21 14.88 -10.99
C ARG A 187 4.66 13.51 -10.46
N GLN A 188 5.97 13.33 -10.30
CA GLN A 188 6.50 12.16 -9.57
C GLN A 188 5.75 12.02 -8.25
N CYS A 189 5.29 10.81 -7.96
CA CYS A 189 4.55 10.54 -6.75
C CYS A 189 5.14 9.37 -6.00
N PHE A 190 5.19 9.55 -4.69
CA PHE A 190 5.76 8.59 -3.76
C PHE A 190 4.70 8.12 -2.77
N TYR A 191 4.96 6.96 -2.19
CA TYR A 191 4.34 6.53 -0.95
C TYR A 191 5.44 6.03 0.00
N LEU A 192 5.26 6.22 1.31
CA LEU A 192 6.28 5.93 2.30
C LEU A 192 6.20 4.48 2.80
N ASP A 193 4.98 3.94 2.94
CA ASP A 193 4.74 2.68 3.64
C ASP A 193 4.24 1.57 2.70
N GLU A 194 5.07 0.54 2.51
CA GLU A 194 4.74 -0.63 1.69
C GLU A 194 3.82 -1.63 2.39
N THR A 195 3.58 -1.56 3.71
CA THR A 195 2.79 -2.58 4.44
C THR A 195 1.42 -2.82 3.84
N PHE A 196 0.79 -1.76 3.33
CA PHE A 196 -0.49 -1.86 2.66
C PHE A 196 -0.38 -2.30 1.20
N CYS A 197 0.60 -1.79 0.45
CA CYS A 197 0.72 -2.03 -1.00
C CYS A 197 1.37 -3.38 -1.36
N GLU A 198 2.20 -3.95 -0.48
CA GLU A 198 2.98 -5.15 -0.77
C GLU A 198 2.13 -6.38 -1.16
N PRO A 199 1.01 -6.72 -0.48
CA PRO A 199 0.18 -7.84 -0.90
C PRO A 199 -0.32 -7.67 -2.35
N PHE A 200 -0.62 -6.44 -2.74
CA PHE A 200 -1.07 -6.12 -4.10
C PHE A 200 0.07 -6.25 -5.11
N HIS A 201 1.26 -5.72 -4.80
CA HIS A 201 2.45 -5.83 -5.66
C HIS A 201 2.90 -7.28 -5.86
N ARG A 202 2.83 -8.10 -4.80
CA ARG A 202 3.18 -9.52 -4.86
C ARG A 202 2.29 -10.27 -5.84
N GLU A 203 0.97 -10.06 -5.79
CA GLU A 203 0.03 -10.73 -6.69
C GLU A 203 -0.01 -10.10 -8.09
N GLN A 204 0.33 -8.82 -8.22
CA GLN A 204 0.38 -8.15 -9.51
C GLN A 204 1.43 -8.73 -10.46
N ARG A 205 2.48 -9.39 -9.94
CA ARG A 205 3.44 -10.13 -10.77
C ARG A 205 2.81 -11.31 -11.52
N LYS A 206 1.69 -11.84 -11.03
CA LYS A 206 0.99 -13.00 -11.62
C LYS A 206 -0.25 -12.58 -12.40
N TYR A 207 -0.95 -11.55 -11.94
CA TYR A 207 -2.25 -11.13 -12.45
C TYR A 207 -2.28 -9.62 -12.65
N ASP A 208 -3.07 -9.12 -13.60
CA ASP A 208 -3.35 -7.68 -13.69
C ASP A 208 -4.34 -7.26 -12.59
N LEU A 209 -3.83 -7.20 -11.36
CA LEU A 209 -4.62 -6.93 -10.16
C LEU A 209 -5.27 -5.54 -10.21
N LYS A 210 -4.61 -4.58 -10.86
CA LYS A 210 -5.17 -3.24 -11.08
C LYS A 210 -6.48 -3.34 -11.86
N LEU A 211 -6.45 -4.00 -13.02
CA LEU A 211 -7.66 -4.19 -13.85
C LEU A 211 -8.72 -4.99 -13.10
N MET A 212 -8.34 -6.06 -12.41
CA MET A 212 -9.29 -6.88 -11.64
C MET A 212 -10.01 -6.07 -10.56
N VAL A 213 -9.27 -5.31 -9.75
CA VAL A 213 -9.87 -4.52 -8.68
C VAL A 213 -10.72 -3.38 -9.23
N GLU A 214 -10.30 -2.75 -10.33
CA GLU A 214 -11.09 -1.73 -11.01
C GLU A 214 -12.44 -2.28 -11.51
N VAL A 215 -12.43 -3.43 -12.17
CA VAL A 215 -13.65 -4.12 -12.64
C VAL A 215 -14.54 -4.50 -11.46
N VAL A 216 -13.99 -5.09 -10.40
CA VAL A 216 -14.77 -5.48 -9.21
C VAL A 216 -15.40 -4.26 -8.54
N CYS A 217 -14.63 -3.19 -8.32
CA CYS A 217 -15.14 -1.95 -7.72
C CYS A 217 -16.24 -1.32 -8.59
N PHE A 218 -16.04 -1.30 -9.91
CA PHE A 218 -17.02 -0.76 -10.85
C PHE A 218 -18.31 -1.57 -10.88
N VAL A 219 -18.24 -2.90 -10.88
CA VAL A 219 -19.44 -3.77 -10.87
C VAL A 219 -20.25 -3.57 -9.58
N ILE A 220 -19.59 -3.56 -8.41
CA ILE A 220 -20.25 -3.32 -7.13
C ILE A 220 -20.94 -1.94 -7.13
N TRP A 221 -20.21 -0.91 -7.57
CA TRP A 221 -20.73 0.45 -7.67
C TRP A 221 -21.91 0.54 -8.64
N ALA A 222 -21.84 -0.09 -9.81
CA ALA A 222 -22.90 -0.06 -10.82
C ALA A 222 -24.18 -0.73 -10.31
N ILE A 223 -24.06 -1.85 -9.59
CA ILE A 223 -25.21 -2.50 -8.95
C ILE A 223 -25.82 -1.56 -7.90
N ALA A 224 -25.01 -0.94 -7.03
CA ALA A 224 -25.47 0.03 -6.05
C ALA A 224 -26.17 1.24 -6.69
N PHE A 225 -25.61 1.75 -7.79
CA PHE A 225 -26.18 2.84 -8.56
C PHE A 225 -27.54 2.49 -9.15
N LEU A 226 -27.68 1.31 -9.78
CA LEU A 226 -28.97 0.85 -10.31
C LEU A 226 -30.01 0.66 -9.19
N MET A 227 -29.61 0.16 -8.02
CA MET A 227 -30.49 0.07 -6.85
C MET A 227 -30.95 1.45 -6.37
N ALA A 228 -30.05 2.44 -6.34
CA ALA A 228 -30.38 3.82 -5.98
C ALA A 228 -31.32 4.49 -7.00
N VAL A 229 -31.06 4.30 -8.30
CA VAL A 229 -31.92 4.82 -9.38
C VAL A 229 -33.31 4.19 -9.31
N LYS A 230 -33.42 2.87 -9.12
CA LYS A 230 -34.72 2.20 -8.97
C LYS A 230 -35.55 2.83 -7.85
N ARG A 231 -34.94 3.09 -6.69
CA ARG A 231 -35.62 3.74 -5.54
C ARG A 231 -36.04 5.17 -5.87
N LEU A 232 -35.18 5.93 -6.54
CA LEU A 232 -35.53 7.28 -7.00
C LEU A 232 -36.75 7.24 -7.94
N LEU A 233 -36.80 6.29 -8.86
CA LEU A 233 -37.95 6.09 -9.75
C LEU A 233 -39.22 5.71 -8.98
N GLU A 234 -39.12 4.85 -7.96
CA GLU A 234 -40.25 4.53 -7.07
C GLU A 234 -40.80 5.79 -6.38
N TYR A 235 -39.92 6.67 -5.88
CA TYR A 235 -40.34 7.96 -5.30
C TYR A 235 -41.02 8.88 -6.32
N VAL A 236 -40.48 9.00 -7.54
CA VAL A 236 -41.06 9.82 -8.61
C VAL A 236 -42.43 9.27 -9.02
N VAL A 237 -42.56 7.95 -9.21
CA VAL A 237 -43.84 7.32 -9.55
C VAL A 237 -44.86 7.50 -8.43
N GLY A 238 -44.45 7.31 -7.17
CA GLY A 238 -45.31 7.54 -6.01
C GLY A 238 -45.81 8.99 -5.93
N TYR A 239 -44.93 9.96 -6.22
CA TYR A 239 -45.28 11.38 -6.30
C TYR A 239 -46.25 11.67 -7.44
N CYS A 240 -46.00 11.15 -8.65
CA CYS A 240 -46.88 11.35 -9.79
C CYS A 240 -48.28 10.75 -9.60
N GLN A 241 -48.37 9.58 -8.94
CA GLN A 241 -49.65 8.88 -8.77
C GLN A 241 -50.50 9.41 -7.60
N LYS A 242 -49.86 9.77 -6.47
CA LYS A 242 -50.55 10.08 -5.22
C LYS A 242 -50.04 11.34 -4.53
N GLY A 243 -49.25 12.16 -5.23
CA GLY A 243 -48.59 13.33 -4.65
C GLY A 243 -47.72 12.98 -3.44
N TRP A 244 -47.70 13.87 -2.45
CA TRP A 244 -46.93 13.70 -1.23
C TRP A 244 -47.34 12.49 -0.37
N GLU A 245 -48.60 12.04 -0.45
CA GLU A 245 -49.05 10.86 0.31
C GLU A 245 -48.43 9.57 -0.24
N GLY A 246 -48.22 9.48 -1.55
CA GLY A 246 -47.47 8.37 -2.17
C GLY A 246 -46.03 8.32 -1.68
N VAL A 247 -45.35 9.47 -1.65
CA VAL A 247 -43.96 9.58 -1.16
C VAL A 247 -43.86 9.17 0.30
N LYS A 248 -44.79 9.61 1.17
CA LYS A 248 -44.82 9.21 2.59
C LYS A 248 -44.98 7.70 2.75
N MET A 249 -45.85 7.06 1.96
CA MET A 249 -46.04 5.62 2.00
C MET A 249 -44.75 4.87 1.63
N ILE A 250 -44.10 5.29 0.54
CA ILE A 250 -42.84 4.68 0.08
C ILE A 250 -41.71 4.92 1.09
N MET A 251 -41.62 6.12 1.67
CA MET A 251 -40.65 6.41 2.74
C MET A 251 -40.82 5.47 3.94
N ARG A 252 -42.05 5.16 4.38
CA ARG A 252 -42.28 4.22 5.49
C ARG A 252 -41.80 2.81 5.15
N VAL A 253 -42.00 2.37 3.90
CA VAL A 253 -41.50 1.07 3.42
C VAL A 253 -39.97 1.08 3.39
N HIS A 254 -39.32 2.13 2.89
CA HIS A 254 -37.85 2.15 2.91
C HIS A 254 -37.27 2.32 4.32
N ALA A 255 -37.99 2.99 5.23
CA ALA A 255 -37.60 3.10 6.63
C ALA A 255 -37.61 1.73 7.34
N SER A 256 -38.50 0.80 6.97
CA SER A 256 -38.44 -0.57 7.48
C SER A 256 -37.23 -1.34 6.94
N HIS A 257 -36.70 -0.95 5.79
CA HIS A 257 -35.50 -1.50 5.15
C HIS A 257 -34.28 -0.58 5.26
N ILE A 258 -34.12 0.12 6.39
CA ILE A 258 -33.05 1.11 6.55
C ILE A 258 -31.64 0.52 6.36
N LEU A 259 -31.40 -0.71 6.85
CA LEU A 259 -30.13 -1.40 6.67
C LEU A 259 -29.78 -1.62 5.19
N TYR A 260 -30.76 -2.00 4.37
CA TYR A 260 -30.58 -2.19 2.93
C TYR A 260 -30.30 -0.86 2.21
N SER A 261 -30.97 0.23 2.63
CA SER A 261 -30.71 1.59 2.15
C SER A 261 -29.30 2.06 2.49
N TYR A 262 -28.89 1.82 3.73
CA TYR A 262 -27.56 2.14 4.23
C TYR A 262 -26.48 1.38 3.48
N PHE A 263 -26.66 0.07 3.30
CA PHE A 263 -25.74 -0.77 2.54
C PHE A 263 -25.62 -0.34 1.07
N THR A 264 -26.73 0.06 0.44
CA THR A 264 -26.69 0.59 -0.93
C THR A 264 -25.89 1.88 -1.02
N MET A 265 -26.07 2.81 -0.08
CA MET A 265 -25.27 4.05 -0.01
C MET A 265 -23.80 3.76 0.26
N LEU A 266 -23.51 2.80 1.15
CA LEU A 266 -22.14 2.35 1.41
C LEU A 266 -21.50 1.81 0.14
N MET A 267 -22.16 0.92 -0.60
CA MET A 267 -21.64 0.33 -1.83
C MET A 267 -21.57 1.33 -3.00
N LEU A 268 -22.28 2.46 -2.91
CA LEU A 268 -22.16 3.55 -3.88
C LEU A 268 -20.93 4.44 -3.62
N ILE A 269 -20.51 4.58 -2.36
CA ILE A 269 -19.43 5.49 -1.97
C ILE A 269 -18.11 4.74 -1.76
N PHE A 270 -18.16 3.60 -1.05
CA PHE A 270 -16.98 2.89 -0.61
C PHE A 270 -16.12 2.34 -1.76
N PRO A 271 -16.64 1.60 -2.76
CA PRO A 271 -15.79 1.06 -3.82
C PRO A 271 -14.98 2.10 -4.62
N PRO A 272 -15.60 3.17 -5.18
CA PRO A 272 -14.82 4.15 -5.92
C PRO A 272 -13.84 4.89 -5.02
N ALA A 273 -14.25 5.26 -3.80
CA ALA A 273 -13.38 5.98 -2.90
C ALA A 273 -12.23 5.11 -2.38
N PHE A 274 -12.47 3.84 -2.04
CA PHE A 274 -11.44 2.87 -1.67
C PHE A 274 -10.42 2.67 -2.79
N TYR A 275 -10.90 2.51 -4.03
CA TYR A 275 -10.02 2.45 -5.19
C TYR A 275 -9.15 3.71 -5.31
N TRP A 276 -9.75 4.90 -5.36
CA TRP A 276 -9.01 6.14 -5.61
C TRP A 276 -8.12 6.61 -4.45
N VAL A 277 -8.54 6.38 -3.20
CA VAL A 277 -7.83 6.89 -2.01
C VAL A 277 -6.80 5.91 -1.49
N ALA A 278 -7.08 4.60 -1.51
CA ALA A 278 -6.21 3.60 -0.90
C ALA A 278 -5.38 2.84 -1.94
N LEU A 279 -6.02 2.30 -2.97
CA LEU A 279 -5.35 1.38 -3.91
C LEU A 279 -4.63 2.09 -5.05
N TYR A 280 -5.23 3.15 -5.59
CA TYR A 280 -4.70 3.86 -6.74
C TYR A 280 -3.28 4.39 -6.51
N PRO A 281 -2.93 4.96 -5.34
CA PRO A 281 -1.54 5.30 -5.01
C PRO A 281 -0.58 4.11 -5.10
N CYS A 282 -0.97 2.91 -4.67
CA CYS A 282 -0.12 1.71 -4.77
C CYS A 282 0.21 1.33 -6.22
N PHE A 283 -0.67 1.64 -7.18
CA PHE A 283 -0.45 1.28 -8.59
C PHE A 283 0.20 2.39 -9.42
N LEU A 284 0.14 3.64 -8.95
CA LEU A 284 0.65 4.80 -9.67
C LEU A 284 2.00 5.27 -9.12
N CYS A 285 2.15 5.28 -7.80
CA CYS A 285 3.29 5.86 -7.11
C CYS A 285 4.35 4.80 -6.81
N VAL A 286 5.57 5.27 -6.55
CA VAL A 286 6.69 4.38 -6.22
C VAL A 286 6.97 4.43 -4.73
N SER A 287 7.39 3.30 -4.17
CA SER A 287 7.83 3.24 -2.77
C SER A 287 9.10 4.05 -2.59
N PHE A 288 9.04 5.06 -1.72
CA PHE A 288 10.21 5.85 -1.38
C PHE A 288 11.28 4.99 -0.69
N GLU A 289 10.90 4.11 0.23
CA GLU A 289 11.84 3.24 0.94
C GLU A 289 12.57 2.28 -0.01
N SER A 290 11.86 1.64 -0.94
CA SER A 290 12.49 0.73 -1.90
C SER A 290 13.42 1.48 -2.87
N ILE A 291 13.01 2.65 -3.37
CA ILE A 291 13.86 3.52 -4.19
C ILE A 291 15.13 3.92 -3.42
N ALA A 292 14.96 4.37 -2.17
CA ALA A 292 16.07 4.78 -1.33
C ALA A 292 17.04 3.63 -1.12
N THR A 293 16.56 2.43 -0.77
CA THR A 293 17.41 1.24 -0.60
C THR A 293 18.15 0.88 -1.88
N GLY A 294 17.49 0.95 -3.04
CA GLY A 294 18.12 0.71 -4.34
C GLY A 294 19.19 1.75 -4.68
N ALA A 295 18.92 3.02 -4.40
CA ALA A 295 19.88 4.11 -4.57
C ALA A 295 21.11 3.95 -3.65
N ILE A 296 20.92 3.53 -2.39
CA ILE A 296 22.05 3.21 -1.50
C ILE A 296 22.85 2.02 -2.04
N GLY A 297 22.20 1.02 -2.65
CA GLY A 297 22.91 -0.04 -3.38
C GLY A 297 23.82 0.53 -4.47
N GLN A 298 23.31 1.45 -5.28
CA GLN A 298 24.13 2.12 -6.30
C GLN A 298 25.27 2.93 -5.69
N VAL A 299 25.04 3.65 -4.58
CA VAL A 299 26.08 4.35 -3.82
C VAL A 299 27.19 3.38 -3.40
N LEU A 300 26.86 2.14 -3.07
CA LEU A 300 27.82 1.10 -2.71
C LEU A 300 28.55 0.49 -3.92
N GLY A 301 28.25 0.93 -5.15
CA GLY A 301 28.96 0.50 -6.36
C GLY A 301 28.23 -0.57 -7.16
N PHE A 302 26.99 -0.89 -6.82
CA PHE A 302 26.17 -1.70 -7.71
C PHE A 302 25.81 -0.92 -8.98
N GLU A 303 25.91 -1.58 -10.13
CA GLU A 303 25.51 -0.98 -11.40
C GLU A 303 23.99 -1.00 -11.58
N TYR A 304 23.51 -0.09 -12.42
CA TYR A 304 22.10 0.07 -12.70
C TYR A 304 21.65 -0.88 -13.82
N ASN A 305 20.69 -1.76 -13.51
CA ASN A 305 20.23 -2.80 -14.42
C ASN A 305 19.05 -2.34 -15.29
N ASP A 306 19.24 -1.29 -16.08
CA ASP A 306 18.21 -0.84 -17.02
C ASP A 306 18.15 -1.67 -18.29
N ALA A 307 19.32 -2.10 -18.76
CA ALA A 307 19.35 -2.96 -19.92
C ALA A 307 18.86 -4.35 -19.48
N PRO A 308 17.96 -4.98 -20.26
CA PRO A 308 17.42 -6.31 -19.96
C PRO A 308 18.51 -7.38 -19.78
N ASP A 309 19.73 -7.09 -20.24
CA ASP A 309 20.89 -7.97 -20.23
C ASP A 309 21.93 -7.61 -19.15
N VAL A 310 21.76 -6.52 -18.38
CA VAL A 310 22.70 -6.19 -17.30
C VAL A 310 22.34 -7.02 -16.09
N THR A 311 23.26 -7.92 -15.77
CA THR A 311 23.09 -8.93 -14.74
C THR A 311 23.65 -8.41 -13.42
N ASN A 312 22.90 -8.57 -12.33
CA ASN A 312 23.51 -8.44 -11.01
C ASN A 312 24.61 -9.50 -10.85
N TYR A 313 25.63 -9.16 -10.07
CA TYR A 313 26.67 -10.12 -9.68
C TYR A 313 26.01 -11.28 -8.94
N LYS A 314 25.99 -12.46 -9.56
CA LYS A 314 25.63 -13.70 -8.88
C LYS A 314 26.89 -14.51 -8.67
N SER A 315 27.14 -14.83 -7.41
CA SER A 315 28.24 -15.71 -7.08
C SER A 315 27.90 -17.14 -7.54
N THR A 316 28.81 -17.79 -8.26
CA THR A 316 28.68 -19.21 -8.61
C THR A 316 28.81 -20.11 -7.39
N GLU A 317 29.53 -19.63 -6.37
CA GLU A 317 29.80 -20.32 -5.13
C GLU A 317 29.43 -19.47 -3.92
N ARG A 318 29.10 -20.11 -2.80
CA ARG A 318 28.90 -19.36 -1.54
C ARG A 318 30.22 -18.73 -1.10
N MET A 319 30.16 -17.52 -0.56
CA MET A 319 31.33 -16.80 -0.04
C MET A 319 32.03 -17.61 1.08
N SER A 320 33.08 -18.33 0.73
CA SER A 320 33.94 -19.12 1.61
C SER A 320 35.25 -18.38 1.89
N ALA A 321 36.08 -18.90 2.81
CA ALA A 321 37.38 -18.30 3.10
C ALA A 321 38.32 -18.24 1.88
N ASP A 322 38.18 -19.18 0.94
CA ASP A 322 38.98 -19.23 -0.28
C ASP A 322 38.39 -18.31 -1.37
N VAL A 323 37.07 -18.33 -1.55
CA VAL A 323 36.36 -17.43 -2.49
C VAL A 323 36.54 -15.97 -2.10
N CYS A 324 36.56 -15.67 -0.80
CA CYS A 324 36.72 -14.31 -0.25
C CYS A 324 38.03 -13.63 -0.66
N LYS A 325 39.10 -14.40 -0.86
CA LYS A 325 40.37 -13.86 -1.34
C LYS A 325 40.21 -13.37 -2.78
N LYS A 326 39.53 -14.14 -3.62
CA LYS A 326 39.42 -13.85 -5.05
C LYS A 326 37.97 -13.77 -5.52
N PRO A 327 37.14 -12.87 -4.99
CA PRO A 327 35.70 -12.89 -5.24
C PRO A 327 35.34 -12.63 -6.71
N HIS A 328 36.25 -12.02 -7.48
CA HIS A 328 36.07 -11.71 -8.90
C HIS A 328 36.21 -12.93 -9.81
N GLU A 329 36.90 -13.99 -9.38
CA GLU A 329 37.01 -15.23 -10.15
C GLU A 329 35.69 -16.04 -10.13
N TYR A 330 34.77 -15.73 -9.22
CA TYR A 330 33.54 -16.49 -8.95
C TYR A 330 32.25 -15.76 -9.33
N ILE A 331 32.33 -14.70 -10.13
CA ILE A 331 31.15 -14.02 -10.66
C ILE A 331 30.69 -14.77 -11.91
N ALA A 332 29.42 -15.15 -11.94
CA ALA A 332 28.73 -15.44 -13.20
C ALA A 332 27.71 -14.34 -13.50
N GLU A 333 27.56 -14.05 -14.79
CA GLU A 333 26.40 -13.32 -15.28
C GLU A 333 25.15 -14.16 -14.99
N SER A 334 24.21 -13.59 -14.22
CA SER A 334 22.94 -14.26 -13.90
C SER A 334 21.78 -13.61 -14.63
N SER A 335 20.81 -14.42 -15.04
CA SER A 335 19.50 -13.88 -15.41
C SER A 335 19.00 -12.89 -14.36
N ALA A 336 18.46 -11.76 -14.83
CA ALA A 336 18.07 -10.65 -13.98
C ALA A 336 17.12 -11.11 -12.85
N ASP A 337 17.57 -10.98 -11.60
CA ASP A 337 16.72 -11.20 -10.44
C ASP A 337 15.66 -10.10 -10.39
N THR A 338 14.44 -10.43 -10.79
CA THR A 338 13.29 -9.51 -10.75
C THR A 338 12.94 -9.03 -9.35
N ALA A 339 13.47 -9.69 -8.31
CA ALA A 339 13.24 -9.33 -6.92
C ALA A 339 14.33 -8.42 -6.33
N SER A 340 15.46 -8.22 -7.02
CA SER A 340 16.57 -7.37 -6.52
C SER A 340 16.11 -5.94 -6.21
N VAL A 341 16.57 -5.39 -5.08
CA VAL A 341 16.28 -4.00 -4.70
C VAL A 341 17.03 -2.97 -5.54
N VAL A 342 18.18 -3.36 -6.11
CA VAL A 342 19.04 -2.48 -6.93
C VAL A 342 18.46 -2.27 -8.33
N ARG A 343 17.50 -3.12 -8.73
CA ARG A 343 16.79 -2.99 -9.99
C ARG A 343 16.09 -1.64 -10.05
N THR A 344 16.08 -1.07 -11.25
CA THR A 344 15.25 0.07 -11.64
C THR A 344 13.86 -0.05 -11.06
N PRO A 345 13.47 0.86 -10.15
CA PRO A 345 12.17 0.84 -9.54
C PRO A 345 11.11 0.92 -10.63
N SER A 346 10.35 -0.16 -10.79
CA SER A 346 9.11 -0.10 -11.55
C SER A 346 7.97 0.10 -10.57
N ASN A 347 6.88 0.71 -11.02
CA ASN A 347 5.68 0.93 -10.21
C ASN A 347 5.10 -0.38 -9.59
N PHE A 348 5.56 -1.55 -10.05
CA PHE A 348 5.00 -2.86 -9.70
C PHE A 348 5.99 -3.80 -9.00
N ALA A 349 7.26 -3.40 -8.84
CA ALA A 349 8.30 -4.26 -8.28
C ALA A 349 9.15 -3.51 -7.23
N ALA A 350 8.47 -2.86 -6.28
CA ALA A 350 9.14 -2.35 -5.10
C ALA A 350 9.45 -3.53 -4.17
N ASN A 351 10.72 -3.94 -4.12
CA ASN A 351 11.21 -4.79 -3.03
C ASN A 351 12.07 -3.89 -2.16
N TYR A 352 11.70 -3.74 -0.90
CA TYR A 352 12.50 -3.01 0.07
C TYR A 352 13.61 -3.87 0.68
N CYS A 353 13.33 -5.16 0.91
CA CYS A 353 14.30 -6.09 1.49
C CYS A 353 15.35 -6.51 0.47
N LEU A 354 16.59 -6.69 0.91
CA LEU A 354 17.64 -7.32 0.10
C LEU A 354 17.26 -8.75 -0.25
N THR A 355 17.51 -9.16 -1.51
CA THR A 355 17.42 -10.57 -1.91
C THR A 355 18.72 -11.29 -1.63
N GLY A 356 18.73 -12.62 -1.82
CA GLY A 356 19.97 -13.40 -1.81
C GLY A 356 20.95 -12.92 -2.88
N SER A 357 20.46 -12.51 -4.06
CA SER A 357 21.33 -11.99 -5.13
C SER A 357 21.95 -10.64 -4.75
N ASP A 358 21.18 -9.77 -4.07
CA ASP A 358 21.72 -8.49 -3.58
C ASP A 358 22.81 -8.74 -2.53
N LEU A 359 22.62 -9.74 -1.66
CA LEU A 359 23.57 -10.10 -0.62
C LEU A 359 24.85 -10.73 -1.18
N ASP A 360 24.72 -11.61 -2.18
CA ASP A 360 25.86 -12.19 -2.89
C ASP A 360 26.66 -11.10 -3.63
N GLY A 361 25.96 -10.17 -4.30
CA GLY A 361 26.58 -9.00 -4.92
C GLY A 361 27.28 -8.09 -3.90
N LEU A 362 26.69 -7.94 -2.71
CA LEU A 362 27.29 -7.16 -1.62
C LEU A 362 28.60 -7.78 -1.15
N TYR A 363 28.63 -9.10 -0.94
CA TYR A 363 29.85 -9.81 -0.56
C TYR A 363 30.85 -9.93 -1.70
N HIS A 364 30.40 -9.82 -2.95
CA HIS A 364 31.31 -9.71 -4.07
C HIS A 364 32.05 -8.36 -4.05
N LEU A 365 31.32 -7.26 -3.86
CA LEU A 365 31.91 -5.92 -3.78
C LEU A 365 32.78 -5.75 -2.52
N TYR A 366 32.31 -6.30 -1.41
CA TYR A 366 32.90 -6.20 -0.08
C TYR A 366 33.05 -7.62 0.52
N PRO A 367 34.11 -8.36 0.19
CA PRO A 367 34.28 -9.74 0.65
C PRO A 367 34.44 -9.85 2.17
N LEU A 368 33.75 -10.82 2.77
CA LEU A 368 33.85 -11.23 4.17
C LEU A 368 34.33 -12.67 4.27
N CYS A 369 35.54 -12.89 4.79
CA CYS A 369 36.11 -14.23 4.87
C CYS A 369 35.54 -15.05 6.05
N SER A 370 34.80 -14.41 6.93
CA SER A 370 34.12 -15.03 8.07
C SER A 370 32.87 -14.24 8.43
N GLY A 371 31.80 -14.94 8.84
CA GLY A 371 30.57 -14.28 9.32
C GLY A 371 29.68 -13.69 8.23
N ALA A 372 29.88 -14.09 6.97
CA ALA A 372 28.94 -13.78 5.90
C ALA A 372 27.57 -14.40 6.22
N ARG A 373 26.50 -13.60 6.12
CA ARG A 373 25.13 -14.07 6.35
C ARG A 373 24.65 -14.81 5.12
N VAL A 374 23.82 -15.84 5.35
CA VAL A 374 23.17 -16.58 4.26
C VAL A 374 21.76 -16.05 4.00
N ILE A 375 21.16 -15.41 4.99
CA ILE A 375 19.79 -14.89 4.93
C ILE A 375 19.87 -13.37 5.14
N PRO A 376 19.38 -12.57 4.19
CA PRO A 376 19.34 -11.12 4.35
C PRO A 376 18.40 -10.76 5.50
N GLY A 377 18.90 -9.98 6.45
CA GLY A 377 18.04 -9.32 7.43
C GLY A 377 17.20 -8.27 6.72
N CYS A 378 15.91 -8.18 7.04
CA CYS A 378 15.04 -7.13 6.52
C CYS A 378 14.42 -6.32 7.66
N LEU A 379 14.63 -5.01 7.63
CA LEU A 379 14.12 -4.08 8.63
C LEU A 379 13.08 -3.16 8.07
N ARG A 380 11.83 -3.60 8.19
CA ARG A 380 10.70 -2.88 7.62
C ARG A 380 10.04 -1.98 8.65
N SER A 381 9.69 -0.76 8.23
CA SER A 381 8.75 0.06 8.98
C SER A 381 7.36 -0.60 9.04
N LYS A 382 6.73 -0.59 10.22
CA LYS A 382 5.35 -1.10 10.43
C LYS A 382 4.38 0.04 10.78
N THR A 383 4.49 1.16 10.10
CA THR A 383 3.66 2.34 10.37
C THR A 383 2.18 2.14 10.02
N ASN A 384 1.84 1.16 9.16
CA ASN A 384 0.48 0.86 8.72
C ASN A 384 -0.29 2.09 8.19
N LEU A 385 0.41 3.05 7.56
CA LEU A 385 -0.17 4.32 7.10
C LEU A 385 -1.31 4.10 6.11
N GLY A 386 -1.19 3.10 5.23
CA GLY A 386 -2.27 2.75 4.30
C GLY A 386 -3.56 2.30 5.00
N PHE A 387 -3.45 1.50 6.06
CA PHE A 387 -4.61 1.09 6.86
C PHE A 387 -5.20 2.27 7.65
N LEU A 388 -4.35 3.15 8.19
CA LEU A 388 -4.79 4.37 8.86
C LEU A 388 -5.57 5.28 7.90
N ARG A 389 -5.11 5.44 6.66
CA ARG A 389 -5.82 6.18 5.61
C ARG A 389 -7.18 5.57 5.32
N VAL A 390 -7.27 4.24 5.17
CA VAL A 390 -8.54 3.54 4.98
C VAL A 390 -9.47 3.77 6.19
N GLY A 391 -8.93 3.67 7.41
CA GLY A 391 -9.67 3.90 8.65
C GLY A 391 -10.22 5.33 8.77
N LEU A 392 -9.41 6.34 8.45
CA LEU A 392 -9.82 7.75 8.54
C LEU A 392 -10.71 8.18 7.37
N ALA A 393 -10.43 7.73 6.15
CA ALA A 393 -11.23 8.06 4.97
C ALA A 393 -12.59 7.36 4.96
N PHE A 394 -12.68 6.13 5.50
CA PHE A 394 -13.89 5.32 5.43
C PHE A 394 -14.47 5.00 6.79
N GLY A 395 -13.64 4.45 7.69
CA GLY A 395 -14.08 4.00 9.01
C GLY A 395 -14.72 5.12 9.81
N LEU A 396 -14.07 6.29 9.87
CA LEU A 396 -14.58 7.42 10.65
C LEU A 396 -15.90 7.99 10.09
N PRO A 397 -16.03 8.36 8.79
CA PRO A 397 -17.31 8.79 8.23
C PRO A 397 -18.40 7.71 8.33
N PHE A 398 -18.03 6.44 8.17
CA PHE A 398 -18.97 5.32 8.30
C PHE A 398 -19.54 5.21 9.72
N VAL A 399 -18.69 5.27 10.75
CA VAL A 399 -19.10 5.20 12.15
C VAL A 399 -19.96 6.42 12.51
N VAL A 400 -19.55 7.63 12.10
CA VAL A 400 -20.32 8.86 12.37
C VAL A 400 -21.69 8.82 11.69
N THR A 401 -21.75 8.44 10.40
CA THR A 401 -23.03 8.33 9.68
C THR A 401 -23.93 7.24 10.25
N SER A 402 -23.36 6.07 10.60
CA SER A 402 -24.07 5.00 11.31
C SER A 402 -24.67 5.49 12.62
N LEU A 403 -23.89 6.22 13.43
CA LEU A 403 -24.35 6.76 14.70
C LEU A 403 -25.50 7.75 14.52
N VAL A 404 -25.38 8.69 13.56
CA VAL A 404 -26.44 9.66 13.25
C VAL A 404 -27.71 8.97 12.80
N ILE A 405 -27.61 7.97 11.91
CA ILE A 405 -28.76 7.19 11.45
C ILE A 405 -29.40 6.43 12.62
N PHE A 406 -28.59 5.77 13.44
CA PHE A 406 -29.08 4.99 14.58
C PHE A 406 -29.81 5.88 15.60
N VAL A 407 -29.22 7.03 15.96
CA VAL A 407 -29.84 8.02 16.84
C VAL A 407 -31.11 8.58 16.22
N GLY A 408 -31.09 8.91 14.92
CA GLY A 408 -32.26 9.40 14.19
C GLY A 408 -33.42 8.41 14.21
N VAL A 409 -33.16 7.13 13.92
CA VAL A 409 -34.16 6.06 14.00
C VAL A 409 -34.66 5.87 15.43
N ALA A 410 -33.78 5.92 16.43
CA ALA A 410 -34.17 5.79 17.82
C ALA A 410 -35.10 6.94 18.25
N VAL A 411 -34.83 8.18 17.81
CA VAL A 411 -35.69 9.35 18.05
C VAL A 411 -37.02 9.20 17.34
N LEU A 412 -37.03 8.85 16.06
CA LEU A 412 -38.27 8.65 15.28
C LEU A 412 -39.16 7.58 15.92
N ARG A 413 -38.59 6.44 16.31
CA ARG A 413 -39.33 5.38 17.01
C ARG A 413 -39.89 5.84 18.35
N ARG A 414 -39.15 6.68 19.10
CA ARG A 414 -39.65 7.26 20.36
C ARG A 414 -40.81 8.21 20.11
N VAL A 415 -40.75 9.04 19.07
CA VAL A 415 -41.81 9.97 18.69
C VAL A 415 -43.06 9.20 18.23
N GLU A 416 -42.91 8.19 17.37
CA GLU A 416 -44.01 7.34 16.92
C GLU A 416 -44.65 6.58 18.08
N LYS A 417 -43.84 6.05 19.00
CA LYS A 417 -44.35 5.38 20.20
C LYS A 417 -45.19 6.34 21.04
N ARG A 418 -44.71 7.55 21.31
CA ARG A 418 -45.47 8.59 22.05
C ARG A 418 -46.77 8.96 21.34
N ALA A 419 -46.73 9.21 20.04
CA ALA A 419 -47.93 9.50 19.26
C ALA A 419 -48.96 8.36 19.30
N SER A 420 -48.49 7.10 19.25
CA SER A 420 -49.37 5.93 19.35
C SER A 420 -49.99 5.79 20.74
N GLU A 421 -49.25 6.12 21.80
CA GLU A 421 -49.74 6.10 23.18
C GLU A 421 -50.77 7.21 23.41
N ASP A 422 -50.59 8.40 22.84
CA ASP A 422 -51.54 9.50 22.94
C ASP A 422 -52.86 9.22 22.22
N VAL A 423 -52.81 8.58 21.04
CA VAL A 423 -54.01 8.11 20.34
C VAL A 423 -54.75 7.05 21.17
N LYS A 424 -54.03 6.09 21.77
CA LYS A 424 -54.63 5.08 22.66
C LYS A 424 -55.29 5.73 23.89
N LYS A 425 -54.65 6.71 24.52
CA LYS A 425 -55.23 7.46 25.64
C LYS A 425 -56.51 8.20 25.24
N ARG A 426 -56.53 8.87 24.09
CA ARG A 426 -57.74 9.55 23.57
C ARG A 426 -58.88 8.57 23.27
N LEU A 427 -58.57 7.41 22.69
CA LEU A 427 -59.57 6.36 22.44
C LEU A 427 -60.12 5.78 23.75
N ALA A 428 -59.27 5.58 24.76
CA ALA A 428 -59.70 5.10 26.07
C ALA A 428 -60.66 6.08 26.77
N VAL A 429 -60.36 7.39 26.71
CA VAL A 429 -61.24 8.43 27.26
C VAL A 429 -62.59 8.48 26.51
N ASN A 430 -62.58 8.40 25.18
CA ASN A 430 -63.80 8.40 24.38
C ASN A 430 -64.66 7.13 24.60
N ALA A 431 -64.03 5.96 24.77
CA ALA A 431 -64.72 4.72 25.11
C ALA A 431 -65.37 4.78 26.50
N PHE A 432 -64.72 5.42 27.48
CA PHE A 432 -65.32 5.63 28.79
C PHE A 432 -66.52 6.59 28.74
N ALA A 433 -66.41 7.70 28.00
CA ALA A 433 -67.51 8.66 27.84
C ALA A 433 -68.76 8.05 27.16
N THR A 434 -68.57 7.11 26.23
CA THR A 434 -69.67 6.41 25.54
C THR A 434 -70.26 5.25 26.35
N SER A 435 -69.61 4.83 27.43
CA SER A 435 -70.13 3.77 28.33
C SER A 435 -71.12 4.26 29.39
N SER A 436 -71.52 5.54 29.36
CA SER A 436 -72.62 6.01 30.21
C SER A 436 -73.89 5.20 29.90
N PRO A 437 -74.58 4.66 30.92
CA PRO A 437 -75.69 3.75 30.73
C PRO A 437 -76.88 4.49 30.13
N VAL A 438 -76.97 4.48 28.81
CA VAL A 438 -78.23 4.77 28.11
C VAL A 438 -79.20 3.69 28.54
N LYS A 439 -80.18 4.05 29.37
CA LYS A 439 -81.33 3.21 29.70
C LYS A 439 -82.05 2.86 28.40
N VAL A 440 -81.75 1.69 27.85
CA VAL A 440 -82.46 1.15 26.69
C VAL A 440 -83.89 0.83 27.13
N PRO A 441 -84.93 1.45 26.56
CA PRO A 441 -86.29 1.02 26.80
C PRO A 441 -86.48 -0.37 26.18
N LYS A 442 -86.90 -1.33 27.02
CA LYS A 442 -87.35 -2.67 26.61
C LYS A 442 -88.46 -2.54 25.56
N ARG A 443 -88.12 -2.66 24.27
CA ARG A 443 -89.11 -2.86 23.20
C ARG A 443 -89.04 -4.30 22.71
N ARG A 444 -90.02 -5.10 23.15
CA ARG A 444 -90.39 -6.43 22.65
C ARG A 444 -90.69 -6.35 21.15
N GLN A 445 -89.93 -7.07 20.32
CA GLN A 445 -90.35 -7.61 19.02
C GLN A 445 -89.58 -8.94 18.89
N SER A 446 -90.15 -10.15 19.03
CA SER A 446 -91.33 -10.78 18.43
C SER A 446 -91.22 -10.94 16.90
N LEU A 447 -90.79 -12.15 16.53
CA LEU A 447 -91.08 -12.93 15.31
C LEU A 447 -90.57 -12.45 13.94
N GLY A 448 -89.87 -13.37 13.26
CA GLY A 448 -90.16 -13.66 11.85
C GLY A 448 -88.98 -14.05 10.94
N GLY A 449 -88.92 -15.34 10.56
CA GLY A 449 -88.36 -15.84 9.28
C GLY A 449 -86.84 -16.05 9.21
N LYS A 450 -86.31 -17.28 9.30
CA LYS A 450 -86.10 -18.24 8.18
C LYS A 450 -85.62 -17.59 6.87
N ILE A 451 -84.41 -17.96 6.40
CA ILE A 451 -84.15 -18.66 5.13
C ILE A 451 -82.64 -18.99 4.98
N LEU A 452 -82.40 -20.17 4.39
CA LEU A 452 -81.15 -20.88 4.05
C LEU A 452 -80.13 -20.01 3.27
N SER A 453 -78.82 -20.28 3.27
CA SER A 453 -78.14 -21.41 2.61
C SER A 453 -76.61 -21.18 2.70
N ARG A 454 -75.79 -22.16 3.10
CA ARG A 454 -75.08 -23.12 2.22
C ARG A 454 -73.96 -22.47 1.39
N PHE A 455 -72.71 -22.58 1.83
CA PHE A 455 -71.63 -23.00 0.94
C PHE A 455 -70.51 -23.72 1.71
N SER A 456 -70.29 -24.96 1.30
CA SER A 456 -69.26 -25.87 1.72
C SER A 456 -67.98 -25.68 0.92
N GLY A 457 -66.84 -25.98 1.54
CA GLY A 457 -65.62 -26.38 0.83
C GLY A 457 -64.47 -26.52 1.84
N ARG A 458 -64.19 -27.72 2.38
CA ARG A 458 -63.16 -28.68 1.90
C ARG A 458 -61.80 -28.01 1.69
N SER A 459 -60.65 -28.55 2.08
CA SER A 459 -60.27 -29.78 2.76
C SER A 459 -58.77 -29.68 3.04
N SER A 460 -58.26 -30.51 3.95
CA SER A 460 -57.08 -31.37 3.73
C SER A 460 -56.11 -31.37 4.91
N SER A 461 -56.29 -32.41 5.70
CA SER A 461 -55.36 -33.06 6.61
C SER A 461 -54.23 -33.80 5.85
N ARG A 462 -52.99 -33.72 6.36
CA ARG A 462 -51.94 -34.77 6.30
C ARG A 462 -50.94 -34.46 7.43
N ALA A 463 -50.82 -35.29 8.48
CA ALA A 463 -49.99 -36.51 8.56
C ALA A 463 -48.54 -36.23 8.09
N GLY A 464 -47.46 -36.39 8.85
CA GLY A 464 -47.19 -37.29 9.97
C GLY A 464 -45.98 -38.15 9.61
N LEU A 465 -44.79 -37.78 10.14
CA LEU A 465 -43.54 -38.59 10.33
C LEU A 465 -42.79 -39.08 9.05
N PRO A 466 -41.49 -39.50 9.11
CA PRO A 466 -40.66 -39.87 10.27
C PRO A 466 -39.21 -39.32 10.32
N ARG A 467 -38.60 -39.49 11.51
CA ARG A 467 -37.14 -39.59 11.76
C ARG A 467 -36.58 -40.89 11.19
N LYS A 468 -35.38 -40.87 10.59
CA LYS A 468 -34.33 -41.91 10.67
C LYS A 468 -33.03 -41.47 9.93
N PRO A 469 -31.89 -42.20 9.99
CA PRO A 469 -30.82 -42.00 10.96
C PRO A 469 -29.46 -41.65 10.31
N SER A 470 -28.48 -41.46 11.18
CA SER A 470 -27.03 -41.57 11.01
C SER A 470 -26.52 -42.34 9.79
N ASP A 471 -25.58 -41.72 9.06
CA ASP A 471 -24.48 -42.43 8.41
C ASP A 471 -23.16 -41.69 8.58
N ALA A 472 -22.18 -42.44 9.06
CA ALA A 472 -20.80 -42.10 9.16
C ALA A 472 -20.11 -42.32 7.81
N ARG A 473 -19.18 -41.44 7.43
CA ARG A 473 -17.89 -41.87 6.87
C ARG A 473 -16.84 -40.76 6.99
N PRO A 474 -15.58 -41.15 7.24
CA PRO A 474 -14.48 -40.23 7.48
C PRO A 474 -13.83 -39.81 6.17
N HIS A 475 -13.48 -38.53 6.04
CA HIS A 475 -12.43 -38.13 5.12
C HIS A 475 -11.10 -38.16 5.87
N SER A 476 -10.28 -39.12 5.48
CA SER A 476 -8.86 -39.22 5.76
C SER A 476 -8.15 -37.91 5.40
N VAL A 477 -7.72 -37.18 6.43
CA VAL A 477 -6.69 -36.14 6.31
C VAL A 477 -5.36 -36.87 6.19
N SER A 478 -4.75 -36.81 5.01
CA SER A 478 -3.37 -37.21 4.81
C SER A 478 -2.48 -36.32 5.66
N SER A 479 -1.92 -36.93 6.70
CA SER A 479 -0.88 -36.39 7.54
C SER A 479 0.44 -36.45 6.76
N SER A 480 0.84 -35.35 6.15
CA SER A 480 2.24 -35.13 5.77
C SER A 480 2.93 -34.44 6.93
N THR A 481 3.74 -35.23 7.61
CA THR A 481 4.64 -34.90 8.71
C THR A 481 5.58 -33.76 8.30
N MET A 482 5.25 -32.53 8.67
CA MET A 482 6.22 -31.44 8.69
C MET A 482 6.93 -31.50 10.04
N ALA A 483 8.23 -31.80 10.01
CA ALA A 483 9.09 -31.77 11.17
C ALA A 483 8.98 -30.43 11.89
N GLN A 484 8.58 -30.47 13.16
CA GLN A 484 8.72 -29.37 14.10
C GLN A 484 10.20 -29.00 14.22
N GLN A 485 10.61 -27.93 13.55
CA GLN A 485 11.70 -27.11 14.02
C GLN A 485 11.16 -26.18 15.12
N PRO A 486 11.84 -26.05 16.28
CA PRO A 486 11.40 -25.17 17.34
C PRO A 486 11.45 -23.72 16.85
N ALA A 487 10.30 -23.06 16.88
CA ALA A 487 10.17 -21.62 16.71
C ALA A 487 10.84 -20.94 17.91
N HIS A 488 12.12 -20.58 17.76
CA HIS A 488 12.69 -19.49 18.53
C HIS A 488 12.03 -18.21 18.03
N ALA A 489 11.10 -17.67 18.83
CA ALA A 489 10.66 -16.30 18.69
C ALA A 489 11.91 -15.39 18.75
N PRO A 490 12.16 -14.53 17.75
CA PRO A 490 13.14 -13.48 17.94
C PRO A 490 12.56 -12.52 18.97
N ALA A 491 13.28 -12.38 20.09
CA ALA A 491 13.03 -11.31 21.04
C ALA A 491 12.98 -9.98 20.25
N GLU A 492 11.92 -9.20 20.44
CA GLU A 492 11.89 -7.79 20.09
C GLU A 492 13.07 -7.14 20.80
N ALA A 493 14.17 -6.97 20.06
CA ALA A 493 15.31 -6.21 20.50
C ALA A 493 14.90 -4.74 20.39
N ASP A 494 14.64 -4.17 21.56
CA ASP A 494 14.54 -2.75 21.85
C ASP A 494 15.60 -1.95 21.04
N TYR A 495 15.13 -1.28 19.99
CA TYR A 495 15.96 -0.60 18.97
C TYR A 495 16.79 0.53 19.60
N ASP A 496 16.27 1.17 20.66
CA ASP A 496 16.92 2.27 21.34
C ASP A 496 18.10 1.80 22.22
N ASN A 497 18.05 0.57 22.72
CA ASN A 497 19.11 0.00 23.57
C ASN A 497 20.34 -0.51 22.79
N LEU A 498 20.21 -0.76 21.48
CA LEU A 498 21.32 -1.19 20.63
C LEU A 498 22.21 -0.02 20.17
N VAL A 499 21.66 1.19 20.07
CA VAL A 499 22.43 2.40 19.73
C VAL A 499 23.27 2.87 20.94
N ALA A 500 22.74 2.76 22.16
CA ALA A 500 23.43 3.17 23.38
C ALA A 500 24.60 2.27 23.82
N ARG A 501 24.75 1.05 23.25
CA ARG A 501 25.83 0.10 23.62
C ARG A 501 27.02 0.06 22.65
N ARG A 502 27.04 0.90 21.62
CA ARG A 502 28.14 0.97 20.63
C ARG A 502 28.78 2.35 20.45
N VAL A 503 28.36 3.33 21.25
CA VAL A 503 29.17 4.52 21.56
C VAL A 503 29.87 4.24 22.87
#